data_AF-A0A0T6BRQ8-F1
#
_entry.id   AF-A0A0T6BRQ8-F1
#
_cell.length_a   1.000
_cell.length_b   1.000
_cell.length_c   1.000
_cell.angle_alpha   90.00
_cell.angle_beta   90.00
_cell.angle_gamma   90.00
#
_symmetry.space_group_name_H-M   'P 1'
#
loop_
_entity.id
_entity.type
_entity.pdbx_description
1 polymer ?
#
loop_
_entity_poly.entity_id
_entity_poly.type
_entity_poly.pdbx_seq_one_letter_code
_entity_poly.pdbx_strand_id
1 'polypeptide(L)' 'MTNNELWKAGKGWLFGYTEDKELIRRVKRYKKDWGIVADYFKNDRLVGIQFKIPIEQRRAAERMFDVRVSSF' A
#
# COMPACT_ATOMS: atom_id res chain seq x y z
N MET A 1 -3.43 -1.12 16.16
CA MET A 1 -2.47 -0.46 15.26
C MET A 1 -2.26 -1.38 14.08
N THR A 2 -2.65 -0.93 12.89
CA THR A 2 -2.41 -1.67 11.64
C THR A 2 -1.08 -1.21 11.05
N ASN A 3 -0.21 -2.15 10.66
CA ASN A 3 1.08 -1.84 10.07
C ASN A 3 0.86 -1.31 8.65
N ASN A 4 0.81 0.02 8.51
CA ASN A 4 0.73 0.71 7.24
C ASN A 4 2.07 1.39 6.99
N GLU A 5 2.63 1.17 5.80
CA GLU A 5 3.92 1.77 5.43
C GLU A 5 3.88 2.23 3.99
N LEU A 6 4.58 3.34 3.71
CA LEU A 6 4.76 3.87 2.37
C LEU A 6 6.25 4.17 2.16
N TRP A 7 6.85 3.68 1.08
CA TRP A 7 8.24 4.00 0.74
C TRP A 7 8.44 4.11 -0.78
N LYS A 8 9.54 4.73 -1.20
CA LYS A 8 9.87 4.88 -2.62
C LYS A 8 10.28 3.55 -3.24
N ALA A 9 9.84 3.31 -4.48
CA ALA A 9 10.12 2.09 -5.22
C ALA A 9 10.70 2.44 -6.60
N GLY A 10 11.98 2.81 -6.65
CA GLY A 10 12.63 3.23 -7.90
C GLY A 10 12.00 4.47 -8.53
N LYS A 11 12.31 4.73 -9.81
CA LYS A 11 11.86 5.95 -10.50
C LYS A 11 10.37 5.88 -10.83
N GLY A 12 9.60 6.82 -10.29
CA GLY A 12 8.18 7.00 -10.63
C GLY A 12 7.19 6.20 -9.78
N TRP A 13 7.64 5.46 -8.76
CA TRP A 13 6.75 4.60 -7.99
C TRP A 13 6.96 4.69 -6.48
N LEU A 14 5.90 4.32 -5.76
CA LEU A 14 5.87 4.04 -4.33
C LEU A 14 5.43 2.61 -4.12
N PHE A 15 5.84 2.03 -3.00
CA PHE A 15 5.18 0.87 -2.42
C PHE A 15 4.35 1.29 -1.21
N GLY A 16 3.19 0.66 -1.09
CA GLY A 16 2.32 0.78 0.08
C GLY A 16 1.98 -0.59 0.63
N TYR A 17 2.40 -0.86 1.85
CA TYR A 17 2.10 -2.09 2.58
C TYR A 17 0.99 -1.84 3.59
N THR A 18 0.07 -2.80 3.72
CA THR A 18 -0.94 -2.78 4.77
C THR A 18 -1.41 -4.18 5.15
N GLU A 19 -1.69 -4.35 6.44
CA GLU A 19 -2.40 -5.51 7.01
C GLU A 19 -3.90 -5.21 7.26
N ASP A 20 -4.33 -3.98 6.99
CA ASP A 20 -5.71 -3.53 7.21
C ASP A 20 -6.62 -4.03 6.08
N LYS A 21 -7.52 -4.95 6.41
CA LYS A 21 -8.47 -5.53 5.45
C LYS A 21 -9.45 -4.51 4.88
N GLU A 22 -9.85 -3.50 5.65
CA GLU A 22 -10.74 -2.44 5.16
C GLU A 22 -9.99 -1.52 4.21
N LEU A 23 -8.74 -1.18 4.52
CA LEU A 23 -7.88 -0.43 3.61
C LEU A 23 -7.66 -1.20 2.30
N ILE A 24 -7.35 -2.50 2.38
CA ILE A 24 -7.20 -3.37 1.20
C ILE A 24 -8.46 -3.33 0.34
N ARG A 25 -9.64 -3.50 0.93
CA ARG A 25 -10.93 -3.44 0.20
C ARG A 25 -11.15 -2.07 -0.43
N ARG A 26 -10.84 -0.99 0.30
CA ARG A 26 -10.98 0.39 -0.17
C ARG A 26 -10.07 0.70 -1.35
N VAL A 27 -8.79 0.31 -1.28
CA VAL A 27 -7.82 0.43 -2.39
C VAL A 27 -8.33 -0.35 -3.60
N LYS A 28 -8.68 -1.64 -3.44
CA LYS A 28 -9.22 -2.47 -4.53
C LYS A 28 -10.51 -1.89 -5.15
N ARG A 29 -11.33 -1.18 -4.37
CA ARG A 29 -12.55 -0.52 -4.84
C ARG A 29 -12.27 0.74 -5.65
N TYR A 30 -11.43 1.64 -5.15
CA TYR A 30 -11.29 3.01 -5.69
C TYR A 30 -10.00 3.29 -6.47
N LYS A 31 -8.96 2.46 -6.33
CA LYS A 31 -7.63 2.67 -6.90
C LYS A 31 -7.25 1.53 -7.85
N LYS A 32 -7.92 1.49 -9.00
CA LYS A 32 -7.79 0.40 -9.99
C LYS A 32 -6.41 0.35 -10.67
N ASP A 33 -5.68 1.46 -10.63
CA ASP A 33 -4.35 1.63 -11.17
C ASP A 33 -3.23 1.35 -10.15
N TRP A 34 -3.57 1.00 -8.91
CA TRP A 34 -2.61 0.56 -7.91
C TRP A 34 -2.48 -0.97 -7.99
N GLY A 35 -1.38 -1.43 -8.57
CA GLY A 35 -1.12 -2.85 -8.78
C GLY A 35 -0.78 -3.56 -7.47
N ILE A 36 -1.18 -4.82 -7.31
CA ILE A 36 -0.71 -5.68 -6.23
C ILE A 36 0.61 -6.32 -6.67
N VAL A 37 1.64 -6.24 -5.84
CA VAL A 37 2.96 -6.80 -6.15
C VAL A 37 3.39 -7.92 -5.20
N ALA A 38 2.76 -8.02 -4.03
CA ALA A 38 2.99 -9.13 -3.11
C ALA A 38 1.78 -9.35 -2.21
N ASP A 39 1.51 -10.62 -1.94
CA ASP A 39 0.61 -11.10 -0.89
C ASP A 39 1.45 -11.73 0.22
N TYR A 40 1.20 -11.35 1.48
CA TYR A 40 1.94 -11.85 2.63
C TYR A 40 1.08 -12.84 3.40
N PHE A 41 1.61 -14.05 3.62
CA PHE A 41 0.92 -15.11 4.34
C PHE A 41 1.65 -15.47 5.63
N LYS A 42 0.88 -15.79 6.66
CA LYS A 42 1.38 -16.38 7.91
C LYS A 42 0.48 -17.55 8.28
N ASN A 43 1.05 -18.76 8.37
CA ASN A 43 0.29 -20.00 8.60
C ASN A 43 -0.89 -20.14 7.61
N ASP A 44 -0.61 -20.00 6.32
CA ASP A 44 -1.57 -20.04 5.20
C ASP A 44 -2.68 -18.98 5.22
N ARG A 45 -2.61 -18.01 6.14
CA ARG A 45 -3.56 -16.91 6.23
C ARG A 45 -2.96 -15.65 5.63
N LEU A 46 -3.68 -15.00 4.72
CA LEU A 46 -3.32 -13.68 4.21
C LEU A 46 -3.32 -12.66 5.35
N VAL A 47 -2.15 -12.07 5.61
CA VAL A 47 -1.94 -11.07 6.66
C VAL A 47 -1.75 -9.67 6.11
N GLY A 48 -1.21 -9.52 4.90
CA GLY A 48 -0.97 -8.19 4.31
C GLY A 48 -0.84 -8.22 2.80
N ILE A 49 -0.92 -7.03 2.20
CA ILE A 49 -0.76 -6.82 0.76
C ILE A 49 0.18 -5.64 0.55
N GLN A 50 1.07 -5.76 -0.45
CA GLN A 50 1.85 -4.64 -0.96
C GLN A 50 1.30 -4.18 -2.31
N PHE A 51 1.04 -2.88 -2.41
CA PHE A 51 0.62 -2.19 -3.61
C PHE A 51 1.79 -1.43 -4.23
N LYS A 52 1.84 -1.37 -5.56
CA LYS A 52 2.67 -0.47 -6.35
C LYS A 52 1.82 0.71 -6.81
N ILE A 53 2.28 1.91 -6.48
CA ILE A 53 1.50 3.14 -6.57
C ILE A 53 2.29 4.15 -7.42
N PRO A 54 1.69 4.79 -8.44
CA PRO A 54 2.35 5.87 -9.18
C PRO A 54 2.75 7.02 -8.24
N ILE A 55 3.96 7.58 -8.40
CA ILE A 55 4.47 8.63 -7.51
C ILE A 55 3.60 9.90 -7.54
N GLU A 56 2.92 10.16 -8.64
CA GLU A 56 1.98 11.27 -8.83
C GLU A 56 0.80 11.18 -7.85
N GLN A 57 0.49 9.96 -7.38
CA GLN A 57 -0.55 9.71 -6.40
C GLN A 57 -0.08 9.67 -4.95
N ARG A 58 1.16 10.10 -4.67
CA ARG A 58 1.71 10.16 -3.30
C ARG A 58 0.73 10.73 -2.27
N ARG A 59 0.16 11.91 -2.52
CA ARG A 59 -0.76 12.57 -1.58
C ARG A 59 -2.06 11.78 -1.37
N ALA A 60 -2.50 11.01 -2.37
CA ALA A 60 -3.65 10.12 -2.21
C ALA A 60 -3.27 8.89 -1.39
N ALA A 61 -2.08 8.32 -1.61
CA ALA A 61 -1.54 7.23 -0.80
C ALA A 61 -1.38 7.62 0.66
N GLU A 62 -0.73 8.75 0.96
CA GLU A 62 -0.53 9.20 2.34
C GLU A 62 -1.86 9.40 3.08
N ARG A 63 -2.87 9.99 2.44
CA ARG A 63 -4.22 10.13 3.04
C ARG A 63 -4.94 8.80 3.20
N MET A 64 -4.72 7.85 2.29
CA MET A 64 -5.45 6.58 2.30
C MET A 64 -4.82 5.58 3.28
N PHE A 65 -3.50 5.58 3.43
CA PHE A 65 -2.78 4.74 4.39
C PHE A 65 -2.64 5.39 5.78
N ASP A 66 -2.96 6.69 5.88
CA ASP A 66 -2.80 7.50 7.10
C ASP A 66 -1.36 7.51 7.63
N VAL A 67 -0.39 7.50 6.72
CA VAL A 67 1.05 7.56 7.02
C VAL A 67 1.78 8.43 6.00
N ARG A 68 2.97 8.91 6.35
CA ARG A 68 3.84 9.62 5.39
C ARG A 68 4.74 8.63 4.67
N VAL A 69 5.12 8.96 3.44
CA VAL A 69 6.20 8.23 2.75
C VAL A 69 7.48 8.35 3.58
N SER A 70 8.10 7.22 3.90
CA SER A 70 9.35 7.15 4.64
C SER A 70 10.44 7.97 3.96
N SER A 71 11.14 8.77 4.76
CA SER A 71 12.29 9.59 4.35
C SER A 71 13.57 8.77 4.48
N PHE A 72 13.78 7.78 3.61
CA PHE A 72 15.07 7.11 3.48
C PHE A 72 15.57 7.23 2.04
#